data_AF-A0A1X2GD33-F1
#
_entry.id   AF-A0A1X2GD33-F1
#
_cell.length_a   1.000
_cell.length_b   1.000
_cell.length_c   1.000
_cell.angle_alpha   90.00
_cell.angle_beta   90.00
_cell.angle_gamma   90.00
#
_symmetry.space_group_name_H-M   'P 1'
#
loop_
_entity.id
_entity.type
_entity.pdbx_description
1 polymer ?
#
loop_
_entity_poly.entity_id
_entity_poly.type
_entity_poly.pdbx_seq_one_letter_code
_entity_poly.pdbx_strand_id
1 'polypeptide(L)'
;MHAIWSLYELVSHPNSKSYGEQLMTWINTIDKRTLLEYDTQGVFNASAPLHHPSFWPLAYRLALRGKLDALGALLKATYQKQALDYTSAGLRHIALVIESHHQPSWTTAIHSAMSHLQVQANNGQALGLLSIFQGTYSSLLPFVPSHLDTIVAMVYYSPSAPTHTLDDVCQLAQSVLAPTMNHTDPLVTLLQGDMYTTLQICAGSLDPWLCAHLIDMMDRQHHQPTSVPPIYLYLGRHGQLPDMESRVYFNSVYAKHLCDKAPEQLWQQALHYLTTCGRTGQSQVASLIHQVPLNDPDVAVALSDHCALNGLFDLRQHVLEKMAMKLEQQERYDEALPLYVRSDSQDAIDDMCKSLFYKYSTRRVLPPMDPSLFNDCHGPTARFYFDFYTMHDHFKNGQSQAAAEQFWKMMALESPPLEFMPMVLVEGMIFVETMPVAPAKTAIDQVRHYLDQSLDLKNGPGLDLLKRYLASPEDPNDPSDQIHQLHSIYTHLLSIASSS
;
A
#
# COMPACT_ATOMS: atom_id res chain seq x y z
N MET A 1 -1.34 14.61 13.82
CA MET A 1 -2.15 14.03 12.73
C MET A 1 -3.59 14.54 12.74
N HIS A 2 -4.45 14.09 13.67
CA HIS A 2 -5.87 14.50 13.73
C HIS A 2 -6.10 16.01 13.71
N ALA A 3 -5.30 16.79 14.45
CA ALA A 3 -5.41 18.26 14.46
C ALA A 3 -5.24 18.88 13.06
N ILE A 4 -4.25 18.44 12.29
CA ILE A 4 -3.97 18.97 10.95
C ILE A 4 -5.08 18.57 9.99
N TRP A 5 -5.49 17.29 10.02
CA TRP A 5 -6.59 16.78 9.20
C TRP A 5 -7.89 17.56 9.42
N SER A 6 -8.33 17.63 10.68
CA SER A 6 -9.58 18.34 11.04
C SER A 6 -9.51 19.84 10.77
N LEU A 7 -8.33 20.46 10.84
CA LEU A 7 -8.16 21.86 10.46
C LEU A 7 -8.32 22.05 8.95
N TYR A 8 -7.69 21.18 8.15
CA TYR A 8 -7.81 21.23 6.70
C TYR A 8 -9.26 20.99 6.26
N GLU A 9 -9.97 20.02 6.86
CA GLU A 9 -11.40 19.82 6.59
C GLU A 9 -12.23 21.07 6.90
N LEU A 10 -11.98 21.70 8.04
CA LEU A 10 -12.69 22.92 8.47
C LEU A 10 -12.45 24.08 7.50
N VAL A 11 -11.18 24.29 7.13
CA VAL A 11 -10.76 25.36 6.22
C VAL A 11 -11.33 25.16 4.82
N SER A 12 -11.32 23.92 4.34
CA SER A 12 -11.64 23.64 2.95
C SER A 12 -13.12 23.30 2.71
N HIS A 13 -13.86 22.93 3.76
CA HIS A 13 -15.30 22.65 3.72
C HIS A 13 -16.00 23.31 4.90
N PRO A 14 -16.11 24.65 4.91
CA PRO A 14 -16.77 25.35 6.00
C PRO A 14 -18.25 24.95 6.10
N ASN A 15 -18.70 24.69 7.33
CA ASN A 15 -20.14 24.57 7.59
C ASN A 15 -20.83 25.94 7.51
N SER A 16 -22.14 25.99 7.69
CA SER A 16 -22.95 27.23 7.71
C SER A 16 -22.60 28.25 8.81
N LYS A 17 -21.61 27.96 9.67
CA LYS A 17 -21.15 28.83 10.75
C LYS A 17 -19.99 29.71 10.29
N SER A 18 -19.70 30.78 11.01
CA SER A 18 -18.53 31.62 10.72
C SER A 18 -17.21 30.86 10.96
N TYR A 19 -16.15 31.19 10.21
CA TYR A 19 -14.82 30.59 10.42
C TYR A 19 -14.30 30.83 11.84
N GLY A 20 -14.56 32.01 12.40
CA GLY A 20 -14.17 32.33 13.78
C GLY A 20 -14.75 31.35 14.79
N GLU A 21 -16.06 31.09 14.74
CA GLU A 21 -16.70 30.13 15.64
C GLU A 21 -16.23 28.69 15.40
N GLN A 22 -16.05 28.30 14.14
CA GLN A 22 -15.58 26.96 13.79
C GLN A 22 -14.15 26.74 14.29
N LEU A 23 -13.21 27.64 14.00
CA LEU A 23 -11.82 27.57 14.45
C LEU A 23 -11.72 27.60 15.97
N MET A 24 -12.52 28.45 16.63
CA MET A 24 -12.56 28.50 18.09
C MET A 24 -13.09 27.19 18.69
N THR A 25 -14.10 26.59 18.08
CA THR A 25 -14.62 25.28 18.51
C THR A 25 -13.57 24.17 18.30
N TRP A 26 -12.90 24.19 17.15
CA TRP A 26 -11.86 23.24 16.78
C TRP A 26 -10.67 23.30 17.74
N ILE A 27 -10.12 24.48 18.02
CA ILE A 27 -8.93 24.62 18.88
C ILE A 27 -9.22 24.16 20.32
N ASN A 28 -10.44 24.42 20.81
CA ASN A 28 -10.91 23.92 22.11
C ASN A 28 -11.09 22.40 22.15
N THR A 29 -11.24 21.75 20.99
CA THR A 29 -11.38 20.29 20.89
C THR A 29 -10.02 19.60 20.85
N ILE A 30 -9.07 20.17 20.11
CA ILE A 30 -7.73 19.60 19.92
C ILE A 30 -6.77 19.89 21.08
N ASP A 31 -6.91 21.04 21.75
CA ASP A 31 -6.07 21.45 22.86
C ASP A 31 -6.88 21.73 24.12
N LYS A 32 -7.27 20.66 24.80
CA LYS A 32 -7.94 20.74 26.11
C LYS A 32 -6.96 21.04 27.25
N ARG A 33 -5.65 20.82 27.04
CA ARG A 33 -4.65 20.84 28.11
C ARG A 33 -4.41 22.25 28.63
N THR A 34 -4.41 23.24 27.75
CA THR A 34 -4.16 24.65 28.12
C THR A 34 -5.17 25.27 29.08
N LEU A 35 -6.37 24.69 29.22
CA LEU A 35 -7.36 25.09 30.23
C LEU A 35 -7.23 24.28 31.53
N LEU A 36 -6.77 23.03 31.44
CA LEU A 36 -6.56 22.14 32.60
C LEU A 36 -5.33 22.52 33.43
N GLU A 37 -4.44 23.36 32.90
CA GLU A 37 -3.29 23.92 33.61
C GLU A 37 -3.67 24.78 34.83
N TYR A 38 -4.92 25.27 34.88
CA TYR A 38 -5.38 26.16 35.93
C TYR A 38 -6.36 25.44 36.87
N ASP A 39 -6.20 25.68 38.18
CA ASP A 39 -7.13 25.22 39.20
C ASP A 39 -8.45 26.02 39.12
N THR A 40 -9.27 25.69 38.13
CA THR A 40 -10.53 26.37 37.87
C THR A 40 -11.44 26.26 39.10
N GLN A 41 -11.53 25.08 39.71
CA GLN A 41 -12.37 24.86 40.88
C GLN A 41 -11.86 25.65 42.10
N GLY A 42 -10.55 25.69 42.34
CA GLY A 42 -9.94 26.48 43.40
C GLY A 42 -10.15 27.98 43.23
N VAL A 43 -10.01 28.50 42.00
CA VAL A 43 -10.29 29.92 41.70
C VAL A 43 -11.76 30.26 41.99
N PHE A 44 -12.71 29.46 41.52
CA PHE A 44 -14.14 29.71 41.73
C PHE A 44 -14.55 29.61 43.21
N ASN A 45 -13.95 28.69 43.95
CA ASN A 45 -14.28 28.43 45.36
C ASN A 45 -13.52 29.32 46.35
N ALA A 46 -12.48 30.03 45.92
CA ALA A 46 -11.75 30.96 46.76
C ALA A 46 -12.71 31.99 47.40
N SER A 47 -12.38 32.38 48.64
CA SER A 47 -13.09 33.43 49.37
C SER A 47 -12.90 34.80 48.71
N ALA A 48 -11.72 35.03 48.12
CA ALA A 48 -11.41 36.20 47.29
C ALA A 48 -10.80 35.75 45.95
N PRO A 49 -11.62 35.37 44.95
CA PRO A 49 -11.15 34.84 43.67
C PRO A 49 -10.16 35.76 42.95
N LEU A 50 -10.35 37.08 43.01
CA LEU A 50 -9.49 38.06 42.36
C LEU A 50 -8.02 38.00 42.85
N HIS A 51 -7.80 37.61 44.10
CA HIS A 51 -6.46 37.50 44.69
C HIS A 51 -5.83 36.13 44.46
N HIS A 52 -6.56 35.18 43.86
CA HIS A 52 -6.00 33.88 43.52
C HIS A 52 -4.96 34.04 42.40
N PRO A 53 -3.75 33.46 42.54
CA PRO A 53 -2.66 33.65 41.56
C PRO A 53 -3.04 33.22 40.13
N SER A 54 -3.89 32.20 40.01
CA SER A 54 -4.37 31.69 38.72
C SER A 54 -5.57 32.45 38.14
N PHE A 55 -6.14 33.44 38.84
CA PHE A 55 -7.38 34.12 38.40
C PHE A 55 -7.21 34.80 37.04
N TRP A 56 -6.26 35.71 36.92
CA TRP A 56 -6.05 36.46 35.68
C TRP A 56 -5.51 35.61 34.53
N PRO A 57 -4.53 34.72 34.73
CA PRO A 57 -4.14 33.75 33.71
C PRO A 57 -5.31 32.91 33.18
N LEU A 58 -6.17 32.42 34.07
CA LEU A 58 -7.38 31.70 33.69
C LEU A 58 -8.36 32.60 32.92
N ALA A 59 -8.59 33.83 33.38
CA ALA A 59 -9.49 34.78 32.71
C ALA A 59 -9.02 35.10 31.28
N TYR A 60 -7.71 35.36 31.10
CA TYR A 60 -7.12 35.58 29.77
C TYR A 60 -7.22 34.33 28.90
N ARG A 61 -6.97 33.14 29.46
CA ARG A 61 -7.09 31.89 28.71
C ARG A 61 -8.53 31.63 28.27
N LEU A 62 -9.51 31.87 29.14
CA LEU A 62 -10.94 31.73 28.80
C LEU A 62 -11.35 32.72 27.70
N ALA A 63 -10.85 33.96 27.73
CA ALA A 63 -11.05 34.93 26.66
C ALA A 63 -10.42 34.48 25.34
N LEU A 64 -9.13 34.12 25.34
CA LEU A 64 -8.43 33.64 24.13
C LEU A 64 -9.07 32.38 23.53
N ARG A 65 -9.69 31.54 24.36
CA ARG A 65 -10.40 30.31 23.97
C ARG A 65 -11.88 30.54 23.67
N GLY A 66 -12.35 31.79 23.64
CA GLY A 66 -13.74 32.14 23.35
C GLY A 66 -14.76 31.51 24.32
N LYS A 67 -14.33 31.11 25.53
CA LYS A 67 -15.18 30.53 26.58
C LYS A 67 -15.87 31.64 27.38
N LEU A 68 -16.59 32.48 26.65
CA LEU A 68 -17.19 33.71 27.15
C LEU A 68 -18.19 33.48 28.28
N ASP A 69 -19.00 32.42 28.22
CA ASP A 69 -19.95 32.08 29.29
C ASP A 69 -19.24 31.73 30.61
N ALA A 70 -18.19 30.91 30.54
CA ALA A 70 -17.40 30.53 31.71
C ALA A 70 -16.65 31.74 32.30
N LEU A 71 -16.12 32.61 31.42
CA LEU A 71 -15.49 33.87 31.84
C LEU A 71 -16.50 34.80 32.50
N GLY A 72 -17.68 34.98 31.92
CA GLY A 72 -18.75 35.79 32.48
C GLY A 72 -19.19 35.28 33.85
N ALA A 73 -19.35 33.96 34.00
CA ALA A 73 -19.65 33.31 35.28
C ALA A 73 -18.55 33.54 36.32
N LEU A 74 -17.27 33.43 35.93
CA LEU A 74 -16.12 33.69 36.80
C LEU A 74 -16.11 35.14 37.30
N LEU A 75 -16.26 36.10 36.39
CA LEU A 75 -16.30 37.53 36.73
C LEU A 75 -17.48 37.84 37.65
N LYS A 76 -18.66 37.26 37.37
CA LYS A 76 -19.88 37.41 38.17
C LYS A 76 -19.75 36.86 39.58
N ALA A 77 -19.24 35.64 39.72
CA ALA A 77 -18.97 35.06 41.03
C ALA A 77 -17.97 35.90 41.83
N THR A 78 -16.99 36.52 41.16
CA THR A 78 -15.94 37.31 41.79
C THR A 78 -16.46 38.64 42.34
N TYR A 79 -17.16 39.44 41.52
CA TYR A 79 -17.66 40.74 41.98
C TYR A 79 -18.82 40.60 42.99
N GLN A 80 -19.51 39.46 43.03
CA GLN A 80 -20.54 39.18 44.05
C GLN A 80 -19.95 38.82 45.42
N LYS A 81 -18.75 38.24 45.45
CA LYS A 81 -18.06 37.83 46.70
C LYS A 81 -17.21 38.94 47.31
N GLN A 82 -16.85 39.97 46.54
CA GLN A 82 -16.05 41.09 47.03
C GLN A 82 -16.94 42.24 47.53
N ALA A 83 -16.44 43.00 48.51
CA ALA A 83 -17.04 44.28 48.88
C ALA A 83 -17.04 45.22 47.65
N LEU A 84 -17.99 46.16 47.62
CA LEU A 84 -18.19 47.14 46.54
C LEU A 84 -16.99 48.11 46.43
N ASP A 85 -15.88 47.62 45.92
CA ASP A 85 -14.68 48.39 45.58
C ASP A 85 -14.67 48.72 44.08
N TYR A 86 -13.91 49.72 43.67
CA TYR A 86 -13.82 50.16 42.26
C TYR A 86 -13.46 49.03 41.29
N THR A 87 -12.66 48.05 41.72
CA THR A 87 -12.33 46.87 40.91
C THR A 87 -13.55 45.99 40.62
N SER A 88 -14.49 45.88 41.56
CA SER A 88 -15.75 45.13 41.38
C SER A 88 -16.64 45.77 40.32
N ALA A 89 -16.66 47.11 40.23
CA ALA A 89 -17.38 47.84 39.19
C ALA A 89 -16.78 47.55 37.81
N GLY A 90 -15.46 47.49 37.70
CA GLY A 90 -14.78 47.14 36.45
C GLY A 90 -15.05 45.72 35.97
N LEU A 91 -15.01 44.73 36.87
CA LEU A 91 -15.37 43.35 36.54
C LEU A 91 -16.84 43.24 36.09
N ARG A 92 -17.74 44.01 36.72
CA ARG A 92 -19.15 44.08 36.32
C ARG A 92 -19.30 44.66 34.91
N HIS A 93 -18.58 45.72 34.57
CA HIS A 93 -18.61 46.28 33.21
C HIS A 93 -18.12 45.28 32.17
N ILE A 94 -17.04 44.53 32.45
CA ILE A 94 -16.55 43.49 31.53
C ILE A 94 -17.58 42.36 31.37
N ALA A 95 -18.23 41.92 32.46
CA ALA A 95 -19.27 40.91 32.38
C ALA A 95 -20.46 41.37 31.50
N LEU A 96 -20.87 42.64 31.62
CA LEU A 96 -21.90 43.23 30.75
C LEU A 96 -21.46 43.31 29.29
N VAL A 97 -20.18 43.64 29.03
CA VAL A 97 -19.62 43.57 27.68
C VAL A 97 -19.84 42.15 27.16
N ILE A 98 -19.35 41.12 27.85
CA ILE A 98 -19.46 39.69 27.49
C ILE A 98 -20.92 39.28 27.15
N GLU A 99 -21.90 39.69 27.95
CA GLU A 99 -23.32 39.39 27.70
C GLU A 99 -23.82 39.96 26.36
N SER A 100 -23.18 41.00 25.84
CA SER A 100 -23.51 41.63 24.55
C SER A 100 -22.71 41.11 23.34
N HIS A 101 -21.93 40.02 23.46
CA HIS A 101 -21.01 39.58 22.39
C HIS A 101 -21.65 39.19 21.06
N HIS A 102 -22.92 38.78 21.06
CA HIS A 102 -23.66 38.51 19.84
C HIS A 102 -24.25 39.78 19.20
N GLN A 103 -24.16 40.94 19.86
CA GLN A 103 -24.75 42.18 19.39
C GLN A 103 -23.79 42.94 18.47
N PRO A 104 -24.29 43.60 17.40
CA PRO A 104 -23.47 44.45 16.53
C PRO A 104 -22.74 45.58 17.27
N SER A 105 -23.25 45.99 18.44
CA SER A 105 -22.68 47.04 19.28
C SER A 105 -21.52 46.56 20.17
N TRP A 106 -21.09 45.30 20.07
CA TRP A 106 -20.02 44.73 20.89
C TRP A 106 -18.75 45.59 20.90
N THR A 107 -18.31 46.05 19.73
CA THR A 107 -17.11 46.89 19.60
C THR A 107 -17.29 48.22 20.35
N THR A 108 -18.45 48.86 20.24
CA THR A 108 -18.77 50.09 20.99
C THR A 108 -18.79 49.84 22.50
N ALA A 109 -19.34 48.69 22.93
CA ALA A 109 -19.36 48.29 24.34
C ALA A 109 -17.94 48.10 24.91
N ILE A 110 -17.02 47.49 24.14
CA ILE A 110 -15.61 47.37 24.52
C ILE A 110 -14.98 48.75 24.68
N HIS A 111 -15.10 49.64 23.70
CA HIS A 111 -14.48 50.96 23.74
C HIS A 111 -15.01 51.80 24.92
N SER A 112 -16.32 51.73 25.20
CA SER A 112 -16.92 52.37 26.36
C SER A 112 -16.38 51.79 27.68
N ALA A 113 -16.28 50.47 27.80
CA ALA A 113 -15.72 49.85 29.00
C ALA A 113 -14.24 50.20 29.20
N MET A 114 -13.45 50.24 28.12
CA MET A 114 -12.05 50.63 28.18
C MET A 114 -11.87 52.08 28.63
N SER A 115 -12.64 53.02 28.09
CA SER A 115 -12.54 54.44 28.47
C SER A 115 -12.92 54.66 29.94
N HIS A 116 -13.94 53.95 30.44
CA HIS A 116 -14.31 53.96 31.86
C HIS A 116 -13.20 53.43 32.76
N LEU A 117 -12.49 52.37 32.34
CA LEU A 117 -11.43 51.74 33.15
C LEU A 117 -10.08 52.46 33.07
N GLN A 118 -9.78 53.16 31.97
CA GLN A 118 -8.54 53.93 31.80
C GLN A 118 -8.40 55.09 32.79
N VAL A 119 -9.52 55.66 33.24
CA VAL A 119 -9.53 56.73 34.26
C VAL A 119 -9.05 56.24 35.63
N GLN A 120 -8.94 54.92 35.82
CA GLN A 120 -8.65 54.30 37.11
C GLN A 120 -7.27 53.61 37.09
N ALA A 121 -6.34 54.08 37.93
CA ALA A 121 -4.92 53.69 37.90
C ALA A 121 -4.60 52.20 38.16
N ASN A 122 -5.54 51.41 38.70
CA ASN A 122 -5.29 50.03 39.15
C ASN A 122 -5.93 48.93 38.28
N ASN A 123 -6.42 49.25 37.08
CA ASN A 123 -7.19 48.31 36.24
C ASN A 123 -6.40 47.66 35.10
N GLY A 124 -5.06 47.64 35.15
CA GLY A 124 -4.23 47.12 34.06
C GLY A 124 -4.61 45.71 33.59
N GLN A 125 -4.96 44.81 34.52
CA GLN A 125 -5.36 43.45 34.18
C GLN A 125 -6.74 43.36 33.51
N ALA A 126 -7.69 44.17 33.99
CA ALA A 126 -9.03 44.29 33.42
C ALA A 126 -8.99 44.92 32.01
N LEU A 127 -8.14 45.93 31.82
CA LEU A 127 -7.85 46.52 30.51
C LEU A 127 -7.22 45.50 29.55
N GLY A 128 -6.33 44.63 30.05
CA GLY A 128 -5.78 43.53 29.27
C GLY A 128 -6.83 42.53 28.79
N LEU A 129 -7.86 42.27 29.60
CA LEU A 129 -8.96 41.38 29.20
C LEU A 129 -9.81 42.02 28.08
N LEU A 130 -10.09 43.32 28.20
CA LEU A 130 -10.79 44.07 27.14
C LEU A 130 -9.94 44.22 25.87
N SER A 131 -8.61 44.32 25.99
CA SER A 131 -7.73 44.38 24.82
C SER A 131 -7.77 43.07 24.03
N ILE A 132 -7.86 41.91 24.68
CA ILE A 132 -8.07 40.62 23.99
C ILE A 132 -9.33 40.66 23.12
N PHE A 133 -10.43 41.24 23.62
CA PHE A 133 -11.70 41.33 22.87
C PHE A 133 -11.64 42.28 21.68
N GLN A 134 -10.63 43.15 21.57
CA GLN A 134 -10.43 43.97 20.38
C GLN A 134 -9.94 43.15 19.18
N GLY A 135 -9.39 41.95 19.41
CA GLY A 135 -9.02 41.02 18.34
C GLY A 135 -7.89 41.49 17.43
N THR A 136 -7.09 42.48 17.85
CA THR A 136 -5.94 42.97 17.07
C THR A 136 -4.65 42.26 17.48
N TYR A 137 -3.73 42.04 16.55
CA TYR A 137 -2.46 41.36 16.83
C TYR A 137 -1.70 41.97 18.02
N SER A 138 -1.55 43.31 18.04
CA SER A 138 -0.87 44.04 19.11
C SER A 138 -1.55 43.90 20.47
N SER A 139 -2.88 43.80 20.49
CA SER A 139 -3.66 43.62 21.71
C SER A 139 -3.59 42.20 22.30
N LEU A 140 -3.34 41.20 21.45
CA LEU A 140 -3.31 39.78 21.82
C LEU A 140 -1.90 39.30 22.21
N LEU A 141 -0.86 39.84 21.57
CA LEU A 141 0.54 39.41 21.72
C LEU A 141 1.01 39.23 23.18
N PRO A 142 0.64 40.09 24.16
CA PRO A 142 1.10 39.92 25.54
C PRO A 142 0.51 38.71 26.27
N PHE A 143 -0.58 38.12 25.77
CA PHE A 143 -1.40 37.13 26.49
C PHE A 143 -1.38 35.74 25.84
N VAL A 144 -1.04 35.66 24.56
CA VAL A 144 -1.08 34.43 23.75
C VAL A 144 0.15 33.57 23.97
N PRO A 145 -0.01 32.24 24.16
CA PRO A 145 1.13 31.33 24.33
C PRO A 145 1.67 30.83 22.98
N SER A 146 0.88 30.96 21.90
CA SER A 146 1.20 30.43 20.58
C SER A 146 0.62 31.32 19.47
N HIS A 147 1.25 31.30 18.29
CA HIS A 147 0.74 32.02 17.12
C HIS A 147 -0.61 31.49 16.66
N LEU A 148 -0.87 30.19 16.81
CA LEU A 148 -2.15 29.58 16.47
C LEU A 148 -3.30 30.20 17.29
N ASP A 149 -3.09 30.39 18.60
CA ASP A 149 -4.08 31.02 19.47
C ASP A 149 -4.33 32.47 19.07
N THR A 150 -3.27 33.19 18.67
CA THR A 150 -3.38 34.56 18.16
C THR A 150 -4.26 34.61 16.92
N ILE A 151 -3.99 33.76 15.92
CA ILE A 151 -4.74 33.72 14.67
C ILE A 151 -6.21 33.40 14.94
N VAL A 152 -6.49 32.35 15.71
CA VAL A 152 -7.87 31.94 16.01
C VAL A 152 -8.62 33.03 16.79
N ALA A 153 -7.98 33.69 17.76
CA ALA A 153 -8.59 34.79 18.50
C ALA A 153 -8.83 36.03 17.61
N MET A 154 -7.90 36.36 16.69
CA MET A 154 -8.07 37.45 15.73
C MET A 154 -9.25 37.21 14.80
N VAL A 155 -9.37 35.99 14.26
CA VAL A 155 -10.50 35.62 13.40
C VAL A 155 -11.82 35.65 14.18
N TYR A 156 -11.84 35.14 15.41
CA TYR A 156 -13.04 35.08 16.24
C TYR A 156 -13.54 36.46 16.70
N TYR A 157 -12.64 37.35 17.12
CA TYR A 157 -13.00 38.69 17.61
C TYR A 157 -13.02 39.76 16.51
N SER A 158 -12.72 39.39 15.26
CA SER A 158 -12.79 40.33 14.14
C SER A 158 -14.22 40.90 14.02
N PRO A 159 -14.38 42.22 13.82
CA PRO A 159 -15.70 42.82 13.59
C PRO A 159 -16.44 42.21 12.40
N SER A 160 -15.69 41.65 11.43
CA SER A 160 -16.22 40.99 10.24
C SER A 160 -16.33 39.46 10.40
N ALA A 161 -16.09 38.90 11.59
CA ALA A 161 -16.02 37.44 11.81
C ALA A 161 -17.18 36.65 11.17
N PRO A 162 -18.46 37.09 11.21
CA PRO A 162 -19.57 36.36 10.59
C PRO A 162 -19.46 36.21 9.07
N THR A 163 -18.71 37.08 8.41
CA THR A 163 -18.60 37.17 6.94
C THR A 163 -17.19 36.85 6.43
N HIS A 164 -16.28 36.38 7.29
CA HIS A 164 -14.92 36.01 6.84
C HIS A 164 -14.99 34.94 5.77
N THR A 165 -14.23 35.16 4.71
CA THR A 165 -13.87 34.17 3.70
C THR A 165 -12.58 33.45 4.13
N LEU A 166 -12.23 32.38 3.41
CA LEU A 166 -10.92 31.74 3.61
C LEU A 166 -9.77 32.72 3.36
N ASP A 167 -9.89 33.57 2.34
CA ASP A 167 -8.87 34.58 2.02
C ASP A 167 -8.66 35.56 3.17
N ASP A 168 -9.72 35.97 3.86
CA ASP A 168 -9.62 36.84 5.04
C ASP A 168 -8.86 36.15 6.18
N VAL A 169 -9.15 34.86 6.43
CA VAL A 169 -8.45 34.05 7.42
C VAL A 169 -6.96 33.95 7.08
N CYS A 170 -6.65 33.66 5.81
CA CYS A 170 -5.27 33.58 5.32
C CYS A 170 -4.52 34.89 5.48
N GLN A 171 -5.14 36.02 5.11
CA GLN A 171 -4.53 37.35 5.25
C GLN A 171 -4.25 37.69 6.72
N LEU A 172 -5.19 37.38 7.62
CA LEU A 172 -4.98 37.56 9.06
C LEU A 172 -3.85 36.67 9.57
N ALA A 173 -3.81 35.40 9.16
CA ALA A 173 -2.75 34.47 9.53
C ALA A 173 -1.35 34.92 9.03
N GLN A 174 -1.28 35.48 7.82
CA GLN A 174 -0.06 36.06 7.27
C GLN A 174 0.38 37.31 8.04
N SER A 175 -0.55 38.12 8.56
CA SER A 175 -0.22 39.32 9.35
C SER A 175 0.41 39.02 10.72
N VAL A 176 0.14 37.85 11.29
CA VAL A 176 0.65 37.42 12.61
C VAL A 176 2.15 37.11 12.57
N LEU A 177 2.68 36.80 11.40
CA LEU A 177 4.05 36.33 11.23
C LEU A 177 4.81 37.21 10.23
N ALA A 178 5.83 37.93 10.72
CA ALA A 178 6.76 38.60 9.82
C ALA A 178 7.52 37.55 8.97
N PRO A 179 7.85 37.84 7.70
CA PRO A 179 8.37 36.87 6.72
C PRO A 179 9.79 36.33 6.99
N THR A 180 10.32 36.43 8.22
CA THR A 180 11.73 36.18 8.56
C THR A 180 11.99 34.94 9.41
N MET A 181 10.97 34.19 9.81
CA MET A 181 11.13 33.00 10.66
C MET A 181 10.72 31.74 9.88
N ASN A 182 11.62 30.75 9.79
CA ASN A 182 11.29 29.41 9.33
C ASN A 182 10.30 28.79 10.33
N HIS A 183 9.01 28.79 10.00
CA HIS A 183 7.98 28.23 10.88
C HIS A 183 8.03 26.71 10.87
N THR A 184 7.92 26.12 12.06
CA THR A 184 7.94 24.67 12.27
C THR A 184 6.56 24.10 12.60
N ASP A 185 5.53 24.94 12.72
CA ASP A 185 4.17 24.51 13.07
C ASP A 185 3.30 24.36 11.81
N PRO A 186 2.93 23.13 11.41
CA PRO A 186 2.13 22.88 10.21
C PRO A 186 0.70 23.43 10.32
N LEU A 187 0.16 23.67 11.52
CA LEU A 187 -1.19 24.22 11.69
C LEU A 187 -1.23 25.70 11.31
N VAL A 188 -0.16 26.43 11.61
CA VAL A 188 -0.05 27.86 11.32
C VAL A 188 0.17 28.06 9.82
N THR A 189 1.07 27.29 9.19
CA THR A 189 1.29 27.35 7.74
C THR A 189 0.03 26.99 6.95
N LEU A 190 -0.76 26.04 7.46
CA LEU A 190 -2.04 25.67 6.87
C LEU A 190 -3.04 26.83 6.88
N LEU A 191 -3.14 27.56 8.01
CA LEU A 191 -4.00 28.75 8.11
C LEU A 191 -3.50 29.92 7.26
N GLN A 192 -2.22 29.98 6.93
CA GLN A 192 -1.67 30.99 6.01
C GLN A 192 -1.99 30.70 4.54
N GLY A 193 -2.55 29.53 4.24
CA GLY A 193 -2.74 29.04 2.88
C GLY A 193 -1.47 28.49 2.24
N ASP A 194 -0.36 28.37 2.99
CA ASP A 194 0.89 27.78 2.49
C ASP A 194 0.86 26.26 2.63
N MET A 195 0.19 25.66 1.66
CA MET A 195 -0.01 24.21 1.57
C MET A 195 1.31 23.46 1.34
N TYR A 196 2.23 24.06 0.59
CA TYR A 196 3.52 23.46 0.28
C TYR A 196 4.37 23.30 1.54
N THR A 197 4.57 24.41 2.28
CA THR A 197 5.35 24.39 3.51
C THR A 197 4.71 23.48 4.56
N THR A 198 3.38 23.47 4.64
CA THR A 198 2.63 22.54 5.50
C THR A 198 2.99 21.08 5.20
N LEU A 199 2.92 20.67 3.92
CA LEU A 199 3.27 19.31 3.51
C LEU A 199 4.75 19.00 3.74
N GLN A 200 5.65 19.96 3.52
CA GLN A 200 7.08 19.77 3.77
C GLN A 200 7.38 19.52 5.26
N ILE A 201 6.75 20.31 6.15
CA ILE A 201 6.86 20.12 7.60
C ILE A 201 6.27 18.75 8.00
N CYS A 202 5.10 18.41 7.45
CA CYS A 202 4.46 17.12 7.71
C CYS A 202 5.34 15.96 7.23
N ALA A 203 5.94 16.05 6.05
CA ALA A 203 6.81 15.00 5.51
C ALA A 203 8.04 14.72 6.39
N GLY A 204 8.61 15.77 6.99
CA GLY A 204 9.80 15.64 7.83
C GLY A 204 9.53 15.17 9.27
N SER A 205 8.30 15.35 9.77
CA SER A 205 7.98 15.15 11.19
C SER A 205 6.77 14.24 11.47
N LEU A 206 5.99 13.90 10.44
CA LEU A 206 4.72 13.20 10.56
C LEU A 206 4.62 12.00 9.61
N ASP A 207 3.50 11.30 9.72
CA ASP A 207 3.20 10.05 9.05
C ASP A 207 2.98 10.21 7.53
N PRO A 208 3.61 9.38 6.69
CA PRO A 208 3.42 9.39 5.23
C PRO A 208 1.97 9.25 4.77
N TRP A 209 1.12 8.52 5.52
CA TRP A 209 -0.31 8.42 5.26
C TRP A 209 -0.97 9.79 5.24
N LEU A 210 -0.68 10.63 6.24
CA LEU A 210 -1.28 11.95 6.35
C LEU A 210 -0.92 12.81 5.13
N CYS A 211 0.36 12.81 4.75
CA CYS A 211 0.82 13.61 3.61
C CYS A 211 0.18 13.14 2.29
N ALA A 212 0.12 11.83 2.03
CA ALA A 212 -0.48 11.27 0.83
C ALA A 212 -1.98 11.60 0.71
N HIS A 213 -2.72 11.54 1.82
CA HIS A 213 -4.15 11.84 1.79
C HIS A 213 -4.46 13.34 1.78
N LEU A 214 -3.69 14.15 2.50
CA LEU A 214 -3.83 15.62 2.44
C LEU A 214 -3.58 16.13 1.02
N ILE A 215 -2.49 15.71 0.37
CA ILE A 215 -2.22 16.15 -1.01
C ILE A 215 -3.29 15.66 -1.98
N ASP A 216 -3.83 14.44 -1.81
CA ASP A 216 -4.89 13.92 -2.68
C ASP A 216 -6.20 14.71 -2.51
N MET A 217 -6.55 15.11 -1.28
CA MET A 217 -7.70 15.98 -1.05
C MET A 217 -7.49 17.37 -1.66
N MET A 218 -6.30 17.96 -1.47
CA MET A 218 -5.94 19.26 -2.03
C MET A 218 -6.02 19.26 -3.55
N ASP A 219 -5.42 18.24 -4.17
CA ASP A 219 -5.44 18.07 -5.62
C ASP A 219 -6.87 18.00 -6.16
N ARG A 220 -7.74 17.19 -5.52
CA ARG A 220 -9.16 17.09 -5.91
C ARG A 220 -9.94 18.39 -5.78
N GLN A 221 -9.62 19.23 -4.79
CA GLN A 221 -10.25 20.54 -4.65
C GLN A 221 -9.81 21.52 -5.74
N HIS A 222 -8.56 21.43 -6.17
CA HIS A 222 -8.02 22.26 -7.26
C HIS A 222 -8.45 21.81 -8.66
N HIS A 223 -8.95 20.59 -8.82
CA HIS A 223 -9.48 20.06 -10.10
C HIS A 223 -10.85 20.64 -10.51
N GLN A 224 -11.35 21.69 -9.85
CA GLN A 224 -12.37 22.55 -10.46
C GLN A 224 -11.75 23.27 -11.67
N PRO A 225 -12.51 23.52 -12.77
CA PRO A 225 -11.97 23.87 -14.11
C PRO A 225 -11.25 25.23 -14.22
N THR A 226 -10.85 25.85 -13.12
CA THR A 226 -10.15 27.13 -13.04
C THR A 226 -8.68 26.95 -12.64
N SER A 227 -7.82 26.77 -13.65
CA SER A 227 -6.47 27.36 -13.80
C SER A 227 -5.37 27.23 -12.74
N VAL A 228 -5.54 26.52 -11.61
CA VAL A 228 -4.43 26.35 -10.65
C VAL A 228 -3.53 25.20 -11.10
N PRO A 229 -2.23 25.45 -11.39
CA PRO A 229 -1.31 24.37 -11.77
C PRO A 229 -1.11 23.38 -10.60
N PRO A 230 -0.83 22.09 -10.89
CA PRO A 230 -0.56 21.09 -9.86
C PRO A 230 0.64 21.53 -9.01
N ILE A 231 0.61 21.16 -7.72
CA ILE A 231 1.69 21.52 -6.79
C ILE A 231 2.90 20.65 -7.12
N TYR A 232 4.04 21.25 -7.47
CA TYR A 232 5.30 20.54 -7.71
C TYR A 232 6.22 20.61 -6.49
N LEU A 233 6.90 19.50 -6.19
CA LEU A 233 7.99 19.47 -5.22
C LEU A 233 9.32 19.72 -5.91
N TYR A 234 10.00 20.80 -5.49
CA TYR A 234 11.40 21.03 -5.80
C TYR A 234 12.27 20.11 -4.93
N LEU A 235 12.44 18.87 -5.39
CA LEU A 235 13.25 17.86 -4.70
C LEU A 235 14.74 18.11 -4.92
N GLY A 236 15.27 19.28 -4.59
CA GLY A 236 16.70 19.53 -4.68
C GLY A 236 17.09 20.97 -4.43
N ARG A 237 18.10 21.19 -3.58
CA ARG A 237 18.88 22.44 -3.66
C ARG A 237 19.67 22.36 -4.97
N HIS A 238 19.35 23.22 -5.95
CA HIS A 238 20.08 23.37 -7.23
C HIS A 238 19.76 22.39 -8.39
N GLY A 239 18.50 21.98 -8.59
CA GLY A 239 18.07 21.44 -9.91
C GLY A 239 18.65 20.09 -10.33
N GLN A 240 19.12 19.27 -9.38
CA GLN A 240 19.71 17.95 -9.67
C GLN A 240 18.69 16.82 -9.81
N LEU A 241 17.45 17.03 -9.37
CA LEU A 241 16.36 16.06 -9.49
C LEU A 241 15.22 16.73 -10.25
N PRO A 242 14.53 15.99 -11.15
CA PRO A 242 13.41 16.52 -11.89
C PRO A 242 12.30 16.93 -10.93
N ASP A 243 11.65 18.07 -11.23
CA ASP A 243 10.43 18.49 -10.54
C ASP A 243 9.41 17.36 -10.64
N MET A 244 8.98 16.84 -9.49
CA MET A 244 7.97 15.82 -9.43
C MET A 244 6.70 16.41 -8.84
N GLU A 245 5.56 16.05 -9.42
CA GLU A 245 4.27 16.41 -8.88
C GLU A 245 4.15 15.89 -7.44
N SER A 246 3.74 16.76 -6.52
CA SER A 246 3.73 16.48 -5.08
C SER A 246 2.86 15.27 -4.75
N ARG A 247 1.73 15.14 -5.45
CA ARG A 247 0.82 14.00 -5.31
C ARG A 247 1.51 12.69 -5.66
N VAL A 248 2.19 12.65 -6.81
CA VAL A 248 2.97 11.49 -7.24
C VAL A 248 4.05 11.16 -6.20
N TYR A 249 4.76 12.16 -5.69
CA TYR A 249 5.78 11.95 -4.64
C TYR A 249 5.20 11.31 -3.38
N PHE A 250 4.21 11.93 -2.76
CA PHE A 250 3.71 11.45 -1.47
C PHE A 250 2.99 10.10 -1.61
N ASN A 251 2.24 9.87 -2.70
CA ASN A 251 1.64 8.56 -2.96
C ASN A 251 2.72 7.49 -3.19
N SER A 252 3.82 7.83 -3.88
CA SER A 252 4.94 6.91 -4.08
C SER A 252 5.63 6.56 -2.75
N VAL A 253 5.91 7.58 -1.93
CA VAL A 253 6.52 7.41 -0.60
C VAL A 253 5.63 6.56 0.29
N TYR A 254 4.32 6.81 0.28
CA TYR A 254 3.37 6.06 1.09
C TYR A 254 3.17 4.63 0.59
N ALA A 255 3.08 4.41 -0.73
CA ALA A 255 3.02 3.07 -1.32
C ALA A 255 4.26 2.24 -0.94
N LYS A 256 5.44 2.84 -1.02
CA LYS A 256 6.67 2.18 -0.56
C LYS A 256 6.61 1.87 0.93
N HIS A 257 6.17 2.81 1.76
CA HIS A 257 5.99 2.60 3.20
C HIS A 257 5.05 1.41 3.51
N LEU A 258 3.96 1.27 2.77
CA LEU A 258 3.01 0.15 2.90
C LEU A 258 3.68 -1.19 2.60
N CYS A 259 4.42 -1.28 1.50
CA CYS A 259 5.16 -2.49 1.16
C CYS A 259 6.27 -2.80 2.16
N ASP A 260 6.98 -1.79 2.68
CA ASP A 260 8.05 -2.00 3.65
C ASP A 260 7.51 -2.48 5.01
N LYS A 261 6.32 -2.01 5.43
CA LYS A 261 5.74 -2.32 6.75
C LYS A 261 4.94 -3.61 6.78
N ALA A 262 4.18 -3.91 5.74
CA ALA A 262 3.31 -5.09 5.69
C ALA A 262 3.21 -5.63 4.25
N PRO A 263 4.31 -6.16 3.69
CA PRO A 263 4.38 -6.56 2.28
C PRO A 263 3.37 -7.65 1.91
N GLU A 264 2.96 -8.50 2.86
CA GLU A 264 2.02 -9.60 2.60
C GLU A 264 0.55 -9.13 2.57
N GLN A 265 0.21 -8.04 3.27
CA GLN A 265 -1.18 -7.63 3.50
C GLN A 265 -1.56 -6.35 2.74
N LEU A 266 -0.59 -5.44 2.53
CA LEU A 266 -0.85 -4.08 2.04
C LEU A 266 -0.31 -3.81 0.63
N TRP A 267 0.24 -4.81 -0.06
CA TRP A 267 0.81 -4.64 -1.39
C TRP A 267 -0.24 -4.22 -2.43
N GLN A 268 -1.47 -4.72 -2.33
CA GLN A 268 -2.55 -4.35 -3.26
C GLN A 268 -2.88 -2.87 -3.16
N GLN A 269 -2.97 -2.35 -1.93
CA GLN A 269 -3.21 -0.94 -1.67
C GLN A 269 -2.02 -0.11 -2.15
N ALA A 270 -0.78 -0.56 -1.91
CA ALA A 270 0.42 0.12 -2.38
C ALA A 270 0.45 0.24 -3.91
N LEU A 271 0.17 -0.86 -4.63
CA LEU A 271 0.07 -0.85 -6.09
C LEU A 271 -1.07 0.05 -6.56
N HIS A 272 -2.22 0.03 -5.89
CA HIS A 272 -3.34 0.90 -6.21
C HIS A 272 -2.93 2.39 -6.16
N TYR A 273 -2.26 2.84 -5.08
CA TYR A 273 -1.74 4.20 -5.00
C TYR A 273 -0.85 4.55 -6.20
N LEU A 274 0.09 3.67 -6.56
CA LEU A 274 0.97 3.92 -7.70
C LEU A 274 0.20 3.96 -9.04
N THR A 275 -0.80 3.10 -9.23
CA THR A 275 -1.61 3.13 -10.46
C THR A 275 -2.39 4.44 -10.62
N THR A 276 -2.75 5.13 -9.53
CA THR A 276 -3.38 6.46 -9.61
C THR A 276 -2.43 7.58 -10.04
N CYS A 277 -1.10 7.34 -10.03
CA CYS A 277 -0.07 8.32 -10.36
C CYS A 277 0.35 8.30 -11.85
N GLY A 278 -0.48 7.73 -12.74
CA GLY A 278 -0.23 7.70 -14.19
C GLY A 278 1.06 6.98 -14.57
N ARG A 279 1.76 7.49 -15.60
CA ARG A 279 2.97 6.85 -16.16
C ARG A 279 4.12 6.76 -15.15
N THR A 280 4.32 7.80 -14.34
CA THR A 280 5.37 7.82 -13.33
C THR A 280 5.13 6.73 -12.28
N GLY A 281 3.88 6.60 -11.82
CA GLY A 281 3.48 5.54 -10.91
C GLY A 281 3.64 4.14 -11.52
N GLN A 282 3.25 3.94 -12.77
CA GLN A 282 3.43 2.66 -13.50
C GLN A 282 4.91 2.23 -13.56
N SER A 283 5.84 3.16 -13.77
CA SER A 283 7.27 2.83 -13.75
C SER A 283 7.75 2.33 -12.38
N GLN A 284 7.13 2.80 -11.30
CA GLN A 284 7.45 2.38 -9.94
C GLN A 284 6.77 1.07 -9.54
N VAL A 285 5.60 0.76 -10.13
CA VAL A 285 4.89 -0.52 -9.93
C VAL A 285 5.83 -1.68 -10.23
N ALA A 286 6.60 -1.61 -11.32
CA ALA A 286 7.59 -2.62 -11.68
C ALA A 286 8.61 -2.87 -10.56
N SER A 287 9.17 -1.80 -9.98
CA SER A 287 10.13 -1.89 -8.88
C SER A 287 9.51 -2.45 -7.60
N LEU A 288 8.24 -2.12 -7.33
CA LEU A 288 7.53 -2.54 -6.13
C LEU A 288 7.12 -4.02 -6.21
N ILE A 289 6.68 -4.50 -7.38
CA ILE A 289 6.28 -5.91 -7.59
C ILE A 289 7.42 -6.87 -7.22
N HIS A 290 8.67 -6.52 -7.56
CA HIS A 290 9.83 -7.35 -7.20
C HIS A 290 10.06 -7.49 -5.69
N GLN A 291 9.50 -6.60 -4.87
CA GLN A 291 9.60 -6.62 -3.41
C GLN A 291 8.48 -7.42 -2.75
N VAL A 292 7.40 -7.74 -3.48
CA VAL A 292 6.28 -8.49 -2.92
C VAL A 292 6.69 -9.95 -2.72
N PRO A 293 6.54 -10.52 -1.51
CA PRO A 293 6.91 -11.88 -1.22
C PRO A 293 5.95 -12.86 -1.91
N LEU A 294 6.48 -13.67 -2.83
CA LEU A 294 5.76 -14.74 -3.51
C LEU A 294 5.79 -16.02 -2.65
N ASN A 295 5.12 -15.98 -1.51
CA ASN A 295 5.00 -17.14 -0.60
C ASN A 295 3.78 -18.00 -0.90
N ASP A 296 2.76 -17.41 -1.51
CA ASP A 296 1.46 -18.01 -1.78
C ASP A 296 1.16 -17.94 -3.29
N PRO A 297 0.78 -19.07 -3.95
CA PRO A 297 0.36 -19.06 -5.34
C PRO A 297 -0.77 -18.07 -5.64
N ASP A 298 -1.70 -17.87 -4.71
CA ASP A 298 -2.83 -16.95 -4.88
C ASP A 298 -2.36 -15.49 -5.00
N VAL A 299 -1.28 -15.13 -4.27
CA VAL A 299 -0.64 -13.82 -4.38
C VAL A 299 0.01 -13.64 -5.74
N ALA A 300 0.69 -14.66 -6.26
CA ALA A 300 1.30 -14.61 -7.59
C ALA A 300 0.25 -14.45 -8.70
N VAL A 301 -0.88 -15.15 -8.58
CA VAL A 301 -2.03 -15.02 -9.48
C VAL A 301 -2.62 -13.61 -9.42
N ALA A 302 -2.89 -13.09 -8.22
CA ALA A 302 -3.45 -11.75 -8.04
C ALA A 302 -2.50 -10.65 -8.57
N LEU A 303 -1.19 -10.80 -8.38
CA LEU A 303 -0.17 -9.92 -8.96
C LEU A 303 -0.15 -10.01 -10.49
N SER A 304 -0.21 -11.22 -11.05
CA SER A 304 -0.30 -11.43 -12.49
C SER A 304 -1.51 -10.71 -13.09
N ASP A 305 -2.67 -10.81 -12.43
CA ASP A 305 -3.90 -10.14 -12.89
C ASP A 305 -3.79 -8.63 -12.81
N HIS A 306 -3.18 -8.11 -11.73
CA HIS A 306 -2.87 -6.69 -11.63
C HIS A 306 -1.93 -6.23 -12.75
N CYS A 307 -0.88 -7.01 -13.07
CA CYS A 307 0.03 -6.72 -14.16
C CYS A 307 -0.70 -6.70 -15.52
N ALA A 308 -1.56 -7.69 -15.78
CA ALA A 308 -2.35 -7.77 -17.01
C ALA A 308 -3.27 -6.54 -17.19
N LEU A 309 -3.98 -6.15 -16.12
CA LEU A 309 -4.87 -4.99 -16.12
C LEU A 309 -4.14 -3.66 -16.40
N ASN A 310 -2.86 -3.58 -16.06
CA ASN A 310 -2.04 -2.39 -16.25
C ASN A 310 -1.11 -2.47 -17.47
N GLY A 311 -1.23 -3.52 -18.31
CA GLY A 311 -0.41 -3.70 -19.51
C GLY A 311 1.06 -4.08 -19.25
N LEU A 312 1.37 -4.62 -18.07
CA LEU A 312 2.72 -5.02 -17.64
C LEU A 312 2.97 -6.52 -17.93
N PHE A 313 2.91 -6.91 -19.20
CA PHE A 313 2.95 -8.33 -19.61
C PHE A 313 4.26 -9.05 -19.27
N ASP A 314 5.42 -8.38 -19.42
CA ASP A 314 6.72 -8.98 -19.11
C ASP A 314 6.84 -9.30 -17.61
N LEU A 315 6.36 -8.38 -16.75
CA LEU A 315 6.32 -8.57 -15.30
C LEU A 315 5.34 -9.67 -14.90
N ARG A 316 4.18 -9.75 -15.57
CA ARG A 316 3.21 -10.84 -15.37
C ARG A 316 3.88 -12.20 -15.58
N GLN A 317 4.54 -12.39 -16.73
CA GLN A 317 5.23 -13.63 -17.06
C GLN A 317 6.29 -13.95 -16.00
N HIS A 318 7.15 -12.98 -15.66
CA HIS A 318 8.22 -13.17 -14.69
C HIS A 318 7.71 -13.57 -13.29
N VAL A 319 6.61 -12.96 -12.81
CA VAL A 319 6.02 -13.29 -11.50
C VAL A 319 5.50 -14.74 -11.47
N LEU A 320 4.80 -15.16 -12.53
CA LEU A 320 4.25 -16.51 -12.63
C LEU A 320 5.36 -17.56 -12.75
N GLU A 321 6.35 -17.34 -13.63
CA GLU A 321 7.50 -18.24 -13.79
C GLU A 321 8.29 -18.38 -12.48
N LYS A 322 8.57 -17.27 -11.79
CA LYS A 322 9.30 -17.30 -10.52
C LYS A 322 8.56 -18.10 -9.45
N MET A 323 7.24 -17.97 -9.37
CA MET A 323 6.44 -18.75 -8.42
C MET A 323 6.38 -20.23 -8.84
N ALA A 324 6.19 -20.52 -10.13
CA ALA A 324 6.19 -21.87 -10.67
C ALA A 324 7.52 -22.60 -10.40
N MET A 325 8.66 -21.94 -10.64
CA MET A 325 9.99 -22.48 -10.32
C MET A 325 10.15 -22.79 -8.83
N LYS A 326 9.61 -21.94 -7.94
CA LYS A 326 9.64 -22.17 -6.49
C LYS A 326 8.83 -23.40 -6.09
N LEU A 327 7.65 -23.60 -6.70
CA LEU A 327 6.83 -24.80 -6.49
C LEU A 327 7.47 -26.06 -7.08
N GLU A 328 8.12 -25.95 -8.24
CA GLU A 328 8.89 -27.04 -8.85
C GLU A 328 10.02 -27.52 -7.93
N GLN A 329 10.76 -26.57 -7.33
CA GLN A 329 11.81 -26.88 -6.34
C GLN A 329 11.26 -27.57 -5.08
N GLN A 330 9.99 -27.33 -4.76
CA GLN A 330 9.26 -28.00 -3.67
C GLN A 330 8.60 -29.32 -4.11
N GLU A 331 8.78 -29.74 -5.36
CA GLU A 331 8.15 -30.92 -5.98
C GLU A 331 6.62 -30.87 -6.03
N ARG A 332 6.03 -29.66 -6.00
CA ARG A 332 4.58 -29.39 -6.11
C ARG A 332 4.18 -29.09 -7.56
N TYR A 333 4.27 -30.11 -8.41
CA TYR A 333 4.13 -29.96 -9.87
C TYR A 333 2.70 -29.68 -10.34
N ASP A 334 1.71 -30.19 -9.60
CA ASP A 334 0.28 -29.95 -9.80
C ASP A 334 -0.08 -28.47 -9.68
N GLU A 335 0.60 -27.73 -8.80
CA GLU A 335 0.43 -26.28 -8.65
C GLU A 335 1.36 -25.47 -9.56
N ALA A 336 2.54 -26.00 -9.90
CA ALA A 336 3.51 -25.31 -10.76
C ALA A 336 3.05 -25.25 -12.24
N LEU A 337 2.55 -26.36 -12.78
CA LEU A 337 2.15 -26.45 -14.20
C LEU A 337 1.08 -25.41 -14.61
N PRO A 338 -0.03 -25.20 -13.87
CA PRO A 338 -1.00 -24.16 -14.18
C PRO A 338 -0.39 -22.76 -14.27
N LEU A 339 0.61 -22.47 -13.42
CA LEU A 339 1.29 -21.17 -13.41
C LEU A 339 2.18 -21.00 -14.65
N TYR A 340 2.91 -22.04 -15.06
CA TYR A 340 3.68 -22.02 -16.30
C TYR A 340 2.77 -21.85 -17.54
N VAL A 341 1.67 -22.61 -17.61
CA VAL A 341 0.68 -22.47 -18.70
C VAL A 341 0.13 -21.05 -18.73
N ARG A 342 -0.24 -20.48 -17.57
CA ARG A 342 -0.73 -19.10 -17.48
C ARG A 342 0.32 -18.05 -17.82
N SER A 343 1.61 -18.37 -17.67
CA SER A 343 2.72 -17.50 -18.06
C SER A 343 3.01 -17.51 -19.56
N ASP A 344 2.42 -18.47 -20.31
CA ASP A 344 2.67 -18.72 -21.74
C ASP A 344 4.14 -19.06 -22.06
N SER A 345 4.87 -19.62 -21.08
CA SER A 345 6.28 -19.94 -21.21
C SER A 345 6.49 -21.40 -21.60
N GLN A 346 6.36 -21.70 -22.89
CA GLN A 346 6.45 -23.07 -23.41
C GLN A 346 7.83 -23.71 -23.15
N ASP A 347 8.90 -22.92 -23.21
CA ASP A 347 10.26 -23.38 -22.92
C ASP A 347 10.40 -23.84 -21.46
N ALA A 348 9.81 -23.09 -20.52
CA ALA A 348 9.82 -23.46 -19.10
C ALA A 348 8.99 -24.71 -18.82
N ILE A 349 7.85 -24.90 -19.51
CA ILE A 349 7.07 -26.14 -19.43
C ILE A 349 7.89 -27.33 -19.93
N ASP A 350 8.60 -27.15 -21.05
CA ASP A 350 9.47 -28.19 -21.62
C ASP A 350 10.60 -28.56 -20.66
N ASP A 351 11.26 -27.58 -20.05
CA ASP A 351 12.34 -27.82 -19.10
C ASP A 351 11.85 -28.48 -17.80
N MET A 352 10.67 -28.11 -17.30
CA MET A 352 10.01 -28.81 -16.20
C MET A 352 9.72 -30.28 -16.58
N CYS A 353 9.20 -30.54 -17.78
CA CYS A 353 8.92 -31.89 -18.25
C CYS A 353 10.21 -32.73 -18.42
N LYS A 354 11.31 -32.12 -18.89
CA LYS A 354 12.64 -32.77 -18.90
C LYS A 354 13.09 -33.15 -17.49
N SER A 355 13.01 -32.20 -16.54
CA SER A 355 13.32 -32.41 -15.12
C SER A 355 12.53 -33.59 -14.54
N LEU A 356 11.25 -33.69 -14.89
CA LEU A 356 10.38 -34.79 -14.50
C LEU A 356 10.76 -36.13 -15.10
N PHE A 357 11.15 -36.18 -16.38
CA PHE A 357 11.70 -37.40 -16.98
C PHE A 357 12.95 -37.88 -16.26
N TYR A 358 13.88 -36.97 -15.94
CA TYR A 358 15.08 -37.34 -15.18
C TYR A 358 14.73 -37.85 -13.78
N LYS A 359 13.79 -37.21 -13.07
CA LYS A 359 13.33 -37.69 -11.75
C LYS A 359 12.65 -39.05 -11.85
N TYR A 360 11.81 -39.26 -12.86
CA TYR A 360 11.16 -40.54 -13.12
C TYR A 360 12.19 -41.64 -13.39
N SER A 361 13.26 -41.34 -14.14
CA SER A 361 14.32 -42.31 -14.40
C SER A 361 14.93 -42.87 -13.12
N THR A 362 14.97 -42.09 -12.03
CA THR A 362 15.53 -42.57 -10.76
C THR A 362 14.47 -43.13 -9.81
N ARG A 363 13.30 -42.49 -9.72
CA ARG A 363 12.28 -42.82 -8.71
C ARG A 363 11.20 -43.78 -9.21
N ARG A 364 11.00 -43.88 -10.52
CA ARG A 364 9.90 -44.63 -11.17
C ARG A 364 8.50 -44.25 -10.66
N VAL A 365 8.33 -43.01 -10.23
CA VAL A 365 7.05 -42.46 -9.77
C VAL A 365 6.80 -41.16 -10.51
N LEU A 366 5.65 -41.11 -11.21
CA LEU A 366 5.13 -39.89 -11.80
C LEU A 366 4.38 -39.07 -10.73
N PRO A 367 4.63 -37.76 -10.61
CA PRO A 367 3.86 -36.90 -9.71
C PRO A 367 2.41 -36.76 -10.19
N PRO A 368 1.46 -36.44 -9.30
CA PRO A 368 0.09 -36.13 -9.72
C PRO A 368 0.08 -34.86 -10.60
N MET A 369 -0.74 -34.87 -11.65
CA MET A 369 -0.97 -33.72 -12.54
C MET A 369 -2.41 -33.70 -13.03
N ASP A 370 -2.93 -32.52 -13.36
CA ASP A 370 -4.24 -32.36 -13.99
C ASP A 370 -4.15 -32.53 -15.52
N PRO A 371 -4.74 -33.60 -16.11
CA PRO A 371 -4.72 -33.81 -17.55
C PRO A 371 -5.43 -32.73 -18.36
N SER A 372 -6.30 -31.92 -17.74
CA SER A 372 -7.04 -30.86 -18.43
C SER A 372 -6.12 -29.81 -19.06
N LEU A 373 -4.92 -29.62 -18.49
CA LEU A 373 -3.93 -28.62 -18.91
C LEU A 373 -2.99 -29.11 -20.03
N PHE A 374 -3.00 -30.40 -20.36
CA PHE A 374 -2.03 -30.97 -21.30
C PHE A 374 -2.20 -30.40 -22.73
N ASN A 375 -3.44 -30.04 -23.10
CA ASN A 375 -3.73 -29.48 -24.42
C ASN A 375 -3.15 -28.09 -24.61
N ASP A 376 -2.97 -27.32 -23.54
CA ASP A 376 -2.39 -25.96 -23.57
C ASP A 376 -0.86 -25.97 -23.62
N CYS A 377 -0.26 -27.16 -23.52
CA CYS A 377 1.17 -27.35 -23.57
C CYS A 377 1.58 -27.77 -25.00
N HIS A 378 2.38 -26.94 -25.64
CA HIS A 378 2.74 -27.10 -27.04
C HIS A 378 4.21 -27.43 -27.27
N GLY A 379 5.04 -27.32 -26.22
CA GLY A 379 6.44 -27.72 -26.28
C GLY A 379 6.62 -29.20 -26.65
N PRO A 380 7.63 -29.55 -27.47
CA PRO A 380 7.81 -30.91 -27.98
C PRO A 380 8.08 -31.90 -26.84
N THR A 381 8.84 -31.50 -25.82
CA THR A 381 9.16 -32.38 -24.70
C THR A 381 7.97 -32.53 -23.77
N ALA A 382 7.23 -31.44 -23.55
CA ALA A 382 6.03 -31.42 -22.74
C ALA A 382 4.94 -32.33 -23.32
N ARG A 383 4.65 -32.20 -24.62
CA ARG A 383 3.70 -33.09 -25.31
C ARG A 383 4.09 -34.55 -25.18
N PHE A 384 5.37 -34.86 -25.40
CA PHE A 384 5.88 -36.21 -25.25
C PHE A 384 5.76 -36.73 -23.81
N TYR A 385 6.06 -35.89 -22.81
CA TYR A 385 5.89 -36.22 -21.39
C TYR A 385 4.42 -36.48 -21.02
N PHE A 386 3.49 -35.67 -21.50
CA PHE A 386 2.06 -35.87 -21.20
C PHE A 386 1.47 -37.09 -21.91
N ASP A 387 1.93 -37.39 -23.12
CA ASP A 387 1.60 -38.65 -23.79
C ASP A 387 2.16 -39.85 -22.99
N PHE A 388 3.38 -39.76 -22.46
CA PHE A 388 3.98 -40.76 -21.55
C PHE A 388 3.21 -40.90 -20.24
N TYR A 389 2.78 -39.78 -19.66
CA TYR A 389 1.98 -39.74 -18.45
C TYR A 389 0.65 -40.46 -18.63
N THR A 390 -0.05 -40.15 -19.73
CA THR A 390 -1.34 -40.75 -20.09
C THR A 390 -1.21 -42.25 -20.30
N MET A 391 -0.15 -42.70 -20.98
CA MET A 391 0.17 -44.12 -21.13
C MET A 391 0.30 -44.81 -19.75
N HIS A 392 1.07 -44.20 -18.85
CA HIS A 392 1.30 -44.76 -17.52
C HIS A 392 0.02 -44.75 -16.65
N ASP A 393 -0.81 -43.72 -16.75
CA ASP A 393 -2.08 -43.65 -16.02
C ASP A 393 -3.04 -44.77 -16.48
N HIS A 394 -3.21 -44.95 -17.79
CA HIS A 394 -3.98 -46.08 -18.33
C HIS A 394 -3.47 -47.42 -17.80
N PHE A 395 -2.16 -47.62 -17.77
CA PHE A 395 -1.58 -48.85 -17.25
C PHE A 395 -1.87 -49.06 -15.76
N LYS A 396 -1.67 -48.04 -14.92
CA LYS A 396 -2.00 -48.09 -13.49
C LYS A 396 -3.48 -48.40 -13.24
N ASN A 397 -4.35 -47.92 -14.12
CA ASN A 397 -5.79 -48.15 -14.07
C ASN A 397 -6.23 -49.49 -14.71
N GLY A 398 -5.29 -50.37 -15.10
CA GLY A 398 -5.58 -51.67 -15.70
C GLY A 398 -6.10 -51.62 -17.14
N GLN A 399 -5.98 -50.46 -17.80
CA GLN A 399 -6.42 -50.23 -19.18
C GLN A 399 -5.26 -50.50 -20.15
N SER A 400 -4.75 -51.74 -20.16
CA SER A 400 -3.55 -52.11 -20.95
C SER A 400 -3.68 -51.81 -22.44
N GLN A 401 -4.87 -51.95 -23.01
CA GLN A 401 -5.11 -51.62 -24.42
C GLN A 401 -4.92 -50.12 -24.70
N ALA A 402 -5.50 -49.25 -23.86
CA ALA A 402 -5.39 -47.81 -24.01
C ALA A 402 -3.94 -47.34 -23.78
N ALA A 403 -3.24 -47.92 -22.81
CA ALA A 403 -1.82 -47.67 -22.58
C ALA A 403 -0.99 -48.04 -23.83
N ALA A 404 -1.25 -49.20 -24.43
CA ALA A 404 -0.53 -49.64 -25.61
C ALA A 404 -0.84 -48.79 -26.85
N GLU A 405 -2.10 -48.40 -27.08
CA GLU A 405 -2.48 -47.45 -28.14
C GLU A 405 -1.73 -46.11 -27.99
N GLN A 406 -1.65 -45.61 -26.75
CA GLN A 406 -0.94 -44.37 -26.43
C GLN A 406 0.59 -44.51 -26.62
N PHE A 407 1.18 -45.65 -26.26
CA PHE A 407 2.58 -45.95 -26.57
C PHE A 407 2.84 -45.91 -28.08
N TRP A 408 2.01 -46.56 -28.89
CA TRP A 408 2.17 -46.55 -30.35
C TRP A 408 1.99 -45.16 -30.95
N LYS A 409 1.07 -44.34 -30.39
CA LYS A 409 0.94 -42.93 -30.76
C LYS A 409 2.24 -42.16 -30.51
N MET A 410 2.92 -42.38 -29.38
CA MET A 410 4.23 -41.77 -29.10
C MET A 410 5.31 -42.25 -30.07
N MET A 411 5.31 -43.55 -30.41
CA MET A 411 6.25 -44.13 -31.37
C MET A 411 5.99 -43.66 -32.81
N ALA A 412 4.81 -43.12 -33.11
CA ALA A 412 4.48 -42.61 -34.44
C ALA A 412 4.90 -41.14 -34.65
N LEU A 413 5.37 -40.44 -33.60
CA LEU A 413 5.80 -39.04 -33.70
C LEU A 413 6.98 -38.91 -34.67
N GLU A 414 6.97 -37.89 -35.54
CA GLU A 414 8.06 -37.71 -36.52
C GLU A 414 9.40 -37.37 -35.86
N SER A 415 9.36 -36.66 -34.72
CA SER A 415 10.54 -36.12 -34.04
C SER A 415 10.43 -36.23 -32.51
N PRO A 416 10.42 -37.46 -31.94
CA PRO A 416 10.38 -37.61 -30.50
C PRO A 416 11.70 -37.16 -29.86
N PRO A 417 11.68 -36.72 -28.59
CA PRO A 417 12.91 -36.38 -27.87
C PRO A 417 13.73 -37.66 -27.60
N LEU A 418 14.71 -37.91 -28.48
CA LEU A 418 15.53 -39.14 -28.52
C LEU A 418 16.25 -39.45 -27.21
N GLU A 419 16.46 -38.46 -26.35
CA GLU A 419 17.03 -38.64 -25.01
C GLU A 419 16.13 -39.50 -24.10
N PHE A 420 14.80 -39.32 -24.17
CA PHE A 420 13.86 -40.02 -23.28
C PHE A 420 13.32 -41.32 -23.89
N MET A 421 13.48 -41.48 -25.20
CA MET A 421 13.01 -42.64 -25.96
C MET A 421 13.42 -44.01 -25.39
N PRO A 422 14.71 -44.27 -25.05
CA PRO A 422 15.09 -45.60 -24.56
C PRO A 422 14.35 -46.00 -23.28
N MET A 423 14.06 -45.05 -22.38
CA MET A 423 13.28 -45.31 -21.17
C MET A 423 11.81 -45.61 -21.49
N VAL A 424 11.20 -44.80 -22.36
CA VAL A 424 9.81 -45.02 -22.82
C VAL A 424 9.66 -46.35 -23.53
N LEU A 425 10.66 -46.75 -24.32
CA LEU A 425 10.70 -48.04 -24.98
C LEU A 425 10.64 -49.16 -23.94
N VAL A 426 11.53 -49.18 -22.94
CA VAL A 426 11.54 -50.21 -21.89
C VAL A 426 10.18 -50.34 -21.19
N GLU A 427 9.59 -49.22 -20.77
CA GLU A 427 8.26 -49.20 -20.15
C GLU A 427 7.18 -49.71 -21.11
N GLY A 428 7.21 -49.23 -22.35
CA GLY A 428 6.23 -49.55 -23.39
C GLY A 428 6.28 -51.01 -23.84
N MET A 429 7.45 -51.66 -23.76
CA MET A 429 7.62 -53.05 -24.17
C MET A 429 6.78 -54.02 -23.36
N ILE A 430 6.54 -53.72 -22.08
CA ILE A 430 5.63 -54.48 -21.21
C ILE A 430 4.23 -54.56 -21.85
N PHE A 431 3.82 -53.52 -22.57
CA PHE A 431 2.51 -53.47 -23.20
C PHE A 431 2.44 -54.25 -24.51
N VAL A 432 3.53 -54.28 -25.27
CA VAL A 432 3.61 -55.03 -26.54
C VAL A 432 3.35 -56.52 -26.32
N GLU A 433 3.84 -57.09 -25.23
CA GLU A 433 3.62 -58.51 -24.88
C GLU A 433 2.17 -58.79 -24.46
N THR A 434 1.47 -57.78 -23.94
CA THR A 434 0.09 -57.93 -23.45
C THR A 434 -0.98 -57.64 -24.50
N MET A 435 -0.60 -57.17 -25.70
CA MET A 435 -1.57 -56.83 -26.74
C MET A 435 -2.15 -58.06 -27.44
N PRO A 436 -3.48 -58.16 -27.60
CA PRO A 436 -4.12 -59.24 -28.34
C PRO A 436 -3.99 -59.12 -29.87
N VAL A 437 -3.59 -57.94 -30.38
CA VAL A 437 -3.46 -57.66 -31.82
C VAL A 437 -2.02 -57.23 -32.11
N ALA A 438 -1.38 -57.90 -33.06
CA ALA A 438 -0.03 -57.56 -33.50
C ALA A 438 -0.01 -56.13 -34.08
N PRO A 439 0.97 -55.29 -33.70
CA PRO A 439 1.11 -53.95 -34.25
C PRO A 439 1.43 -54.02 -35.75
N ALA A 440 1.08 -52.96 -36.49
CA ALA A 440 1.44 -52.86 -37.90
C ALA A 440 2.96 -52.92 -38.06
N LYS A 441 3.44 -53.62 -39.09
CA LYS A 441 4.88 -53.78 -39.39
C LYS A 441 5.63 -52.44 -39.42
N THR A 442 5.00 -51.38 -39.92
CA THR A 442 5.55 -50.02 -39.96
C THR A 442 5.87 -49.47 -38.57
N ALA A 443 5.04 -49.76 -37.57
CA ALA A 443 5.27 -49.32 -36.19
C ALA A 443 6.43 -50.08 -35.54
N ILE A 444 6.57 -51.38 -35.86
CA ILE A 444 7.71 -52.20 -35.43
C ILE A 444 9.01 -51.68 -36.05
N ASP A 445 9.01 -51.38 -37.35
CA ASP A 445 10.17 -50.82 -38.05
C ASP A 445 10.57 -49.45 -37.46
N GLN A 446 9.59 -48.64 -37.05
CA GLN A 446 9.83 -47.34 -36.41
C GLN A 446 10.39 -47.48 -34.99
N VAL A 447 9.87 -48.40 -34.18
CA VAL A 447 10.45 -48.76 -32.87
C VAL A 447 11.89 -49.22 -33.03
N ARG A 448 12.17 -50.07 -34.03
CA ARG A 448 13.53 -50.52 -34.34
C ARG A 448 14.43 -49.35 -34.70
N HIS A 449 13.95 -48.44 -35.53
CA HIS A 449 14.70 -47.24 -35.90
C HIS A 449 15.07 -46.40 -34.67
N TYR A 450 14.13 -46.18 -33.76
CA TYR A 450 14.42 -45.44 -32.52
C TYR A 450 15.33 -46.20 -31.57
N LEU A 451 15.23 -47.53 -31.46
CA LEU A 451 16.17 -48.33 -30.69
C LEU A 451 17.59 -48.21 -31.24
N ASP A 452 17.77 -48.33 -32.56
CA ASP A 452 19.07 -48.21 -33.21
C ASP A 452 19.65 -46.79 -33.04
N GLN A 453 18.81 -45.74 -33.11
CA GLN A 453 19.23 -44.36 -32.83
C GLN A 453 19.53 -44.10 -31.34
N SER A 454 18.76 -44.72 -30.44
CA SER A 454 18.92 -44.52 -28.99
C SER A 454 20.13 -45.25 -28.44
N LEU A 455 20.50 -46.37 -29.06
CA LEU A 455 21.68 -47.17 -28.74
C LEU A 455 22.95 -46.73 -29.49
N ASP A 456 22.86 -45.76 -30.42
CA ASP A 456 24.04 -45.12 -30.99
C ASP A 456 24.82 -44.44 -29.86
N LEU A 457 26.12 -44.72 -29.78
CA LEU A 457 27.06 -44.11 -28.83
C LEU A 457 27.04 -42.57 -28.87
N LYS A 458 26.52 -41.98 -29.95
CA LYS A 458 26.32 -40.53 -30.08
C LYS A 458 25.15 -40.00 -29.24
N ASN A 459 24.18 -40.83 -28.85
CA ASN A 459 23.12 -40.45 -27.91
C ASN A 459 23.56 -40.68 -26.45
N GLY A 460 24.68 -40.06 -26.07
CA GLY A 460 25.21 -40.12 -24.71
C GLY A 460 24.16 -39.83 -23.62
N PRO A 461 23.35 -38.76 -23.74
CA PRO A 461 22.34 -38.42 -22.73
C PRO A 461 21.27 -39.51 -22.57
N GLY A 462 20.73 -40.05 -23.67
CA GLY A 462 19.71 -41.10 -23.60
C GLY A 462 20.24 -42.41 -23.03
N LEU A 463 21.48 -42.79 -23.37
CA LEU A 463 22.12 -43.98 -22.81
C LEU A 463 22.38 -43.83 -21.30
N ASP A 464 22.78 -42.66 -20.84
CA ASP A 464 23.02 -42.41 -19.42
C ASP A 464 21.70 -42.36 -18.63
N LEU A 465 20.63 -41.79 -19.20
CA LEU A 465 19.30 -41.86 -18.63
C LEU A 465 18.83 -43.31 -18.50
N LEU A 466 19.03 -44.12 -19.54
CA LEU A 466 18.67 -45.54 -19.54
C LEU A 466 19.44 -46.31 -18.47
N LYS A 467 20.75 -46.08 -18.33
CA LYS A 467 21.54 -46.70 -17.26
C LYS A 467 20.98 -46.33 -15.88
N ARG A 468 20.63 -45.06 -15.64
CA ARG A 468 20.00 -44.63 -14.37
C ARG A 468 18.65 -45.31 -14.14
N TYR A 469 17.85 -45.45 -15.19
CA TYR A 469 16.56 -46.10 -15.14
C TYR A 469 16.67 -47.58 -14.79
N LEU A 470 17.60 -48.28 -15.43
CA LEU A 470 17.80 -49.69 -15.20
C LEU A 470 18.44 -49.95 -13.83
N ALA A 471 19.45 -49.16 -13.45
CA ALA A 471 20.22 -49.33 -12.22
C ALA A 471 19.31 -49.70 -11.04
N SER A 472 19.57 -50.87 -10.46
CA SER A 472 18.85 -51.33 -9.28
C SER A 472 19.11 -50.34 -8.13
N PRO A 473 18.10 -49.99 -7.32
CA PRO A 473 18.33 -49.18 -6.13
C PRO A 473 19.33 -49.82 -5.14
N GLU A 474 19.60 -51.13 -5.26
CA GLU A 474 20.50 -51.89 -4.39
C GLU A 474 21.95 -52.02 -4.92
N ASP A 475 22.19 -51.89 -6.23
CA ASP A 475 23.55 -51.88 -6.81
C ASP A 475 23.62 -50.99 -8.07
N PRO A 476 24.02 -49.71 -7.93
CA PRO A 476 24.07 -48.77 -9.03
C PRO A 476 25.25 -48.98 -10.00
N ASN A 477 26.17 -49.91 -9.72
CA ASN A 477 27.43 -50.04 -10.48
C ASN A 477 27.48 -51.21 -11.48
N ASP A 478 26.48 -52.09 -11.53
CA ASP A 478 26.45 -53.18 -12.51
C ASP A 478 25.21 -53.17 -13.44
N PRO A 479 25.21 -52.31 -14.48
CA PRO A 479 24.14 -52.29 -15.48
C PRO A 479 24.21 -53.45 -16.48
N SER A 480 25.21 -54.36 -16.38
CA SER A 480 25.50 -55.33 -17.44
C SER A 480 24.39 -56.38 -17.62
N ASP A 481 23.80 -56.86 -16.53
CA ASP A 481 22.68 -57.82 -16.57
C ASP A 481 21.41 -57.22 -17.19
N GLN A 482 21.18 -55.93 -17.00
CA GLN A 482 19.97 -55.24 -17.49
C GLN A 482 20.11 -54.80 -18.95
N ILE A 483 21.32 -54.44 -19.39
CA ILE A 483 21.63 -54.26 -20.82
C ILE A 483 21.46 -55.60 -21.56
N HIS A 484 21.85 -56.72 -20.94
CA HIS A 484 21.57 -58.04 -21.49
C HIS A 484 20.07 -58.36 -21.57
N GLN A 485 19.27 -57.97 -20.57
CA GLN A 485 17.81 -58.09 -20.65
C GLN A 485 17.23 -57.27 -21.80
N LEU A 486 17.62 -56.00 -21.93
CA LEU A 486 17.26 -55.14 -23.07
C LEU A 486 17.62 -55.76 -24.41
N HIS A 487 18.79 -56.37 -24.53
CA HIS A 487 19.22 -57.03 -25.76
C HIS A 487 18.39 -58.30 -26.02
N SER A 488 18.05 -59.08 -24.99
CA SER A 488 17.13 -60.21 -25.09
C SER A 488 15.75 -59.77 -25.58
N ILE A 489 15.28 -58.62 -25.12
CA ILE A 489 13.96 -58.03 -25.37
C ILE A 489 13.92 -57.37 -26.76
N TYR A 490 15.02 -56.78 -27.22
CA TYR A 490 15.27 -56.44 -28.63
C TYR A 490 15.21 -57.69 -29.54
N THR A 491 15.87 -58.78 -29.12
CA THR A 491 15.89 -60.04 -29.88
C THR A 491 14.50 -60.67 -29.96
N HIS A 492 13.69 -60.53 -28.90
CA HIS A 492 12.31 -60.97 -28.89
C HIS A 492 11.44 -60.18 -29.87
N LEU A 493 11.56 -58.85 -29.92
CA LEU A 493 10.86 -58.03 -30.92
C LEU A 493 11.22 -58.42 -32.36
N LEU A 494 12.50 -58.71 -32.64
CA LEU A 494 12.92 -59.19 -33.95
C LEU A 494 12.24 -60.52 -34.31
N SER A 495 12.02 -61.40 -33.33
CA SER A 495 11.32 -62.67 -33.55
C SER A 495 9.84 -62.45 -33.87
N ILE A 496 9.15 -61.55 -33.16
CA ILE A 496 7.74 -61.20 -33.42
C ILE A 496 7.60 -60.60 -34.82
N ALA A 497 8.46 -59.63 -35.17
CA ALA A 497 8.46 -58.97 -36.47
C ALA A 497 8.69 -59.91 -37.66
N SER A 498 9.45 -61.00 -37.43
CA SER A 498 9.72 -62.02 -38.46
C SER A 498 8.57 -63.03 -38.63
N SER A 499 7.65 -63.08 -37.67
CA SER A 499 6.52 -64.01 -37.65
C SER A 499 5.20 -63.39 -38.14
N SER A 500 5.12 -62.05 -38.18
CA SER A 500 4.05 -61.24 -38.76
C SER A 500 4.36 -60.82 -40.19
#